data_AF-A0A9N9FSV2-F1
#
_entry.id   AF-A0A9N9FSV2-F1
#
_cell.length_a   1.000
_cell.length_b   1.000
_cell.length_c   1.000
_cell.angle_alpha   90.00
_cell.angle_beta   90.00
_cell.angle_gamma   90.00
#
_symmetry.space_group_name_H-M   'P 1'
#
loop_
_entity.id
_entity.type
_entity.pdbx_description
1 polymer ?
#
loop_
_entity_poly.entity_id
_entity_poly.type
_entity_poly.pdbx_seq_one_letter_code
_entity_poly.pdbx_strand_id
1 'polypeptide(L)'
;MEFSSGVGTPFVCVFINFLFYFVALVPVRRAQALQEEGYDNSNPRDQYNRLPDWGKRAIGAANNTFEGLVFFSIAVFMYAFSHMLSLNPFGNKYNNIEMTANILCVVYIVSRVC
;
A
#
# COMPACT_ATOMS: atom_id res chain seq x y z
N MET A 1 -9.42 5.72 25.35
CA MET A 1 -9.33 4.60 24.40
C MET A 1 -7.88 4.55 23.96
N GLU A 2 -7.03 3.94 24.77
CA GLU A 2 -5.60 3.80 24.46
C GLU A 2 -5.49 2.77 23.33
N PHE A 3 -5.12 3.23 22.14
CA PHE A 3 -4.82 2.33 21.04
C PHE A 3 -3.60 1.52 21.47
N SER A 4 -3.77 0.21 21.68
CA SER A 4 -2.70 -0.71 22.12
C SER A 4 -1.42 -0.42 21.35
N SER A 5 -0.35 -0.10 22.09
CA SER A 5 0.92 0.40 21.55
C SER A 5 1.59 -0.56 20.54
N GLY A 6 1.19 -1.83 20.51
CA GLY A 6 1.71 -2.84 19.58
C GLY A 6 1.14 -2.79 18.16
N VAL A 7 -0.09 -2.31 17.96
CA VAL A 7 -0.77 -2.33 16.63
C VAL A 7 -0.87 -0.94 15.97
N GLY A 8 -0.57 0.14 16.69
CA GLY A 8 -0.63 1.50 16.14
C GLY A 8 0.27 1.73 14.93
N THR A 9 1.56 1.42 15.05
CA THR A 9 2.56 1.64 13.99
C THR A 9 2.24 0.91 12.68
N PRO A 10 1.85 -0.38 12.68
CA PRO A 10 1.45 -1.10 11.46
C PRO A 10 0.27 -0.44 10.73
N PHE A 11 -0.77 0.01 11.44
CA PHE A 11 -1.91 0.69 10.81
C PHE A 11 -1.54 2.04 10.20
N VAL A 12 -0.66 2.81 10.85
CA VAL A 12 -0.11 4.03 10.28
C VAL A 12 0.68 3.73 8.99
N CYS A 13 1.45 2.64 8.97
CA CYS A 13 2.17 2.21 7.77
C CYS A 13 1.19 1.84 6.63
N VAL A 14 0.10 1.12 6.91
CA VAL A 14 -0.93 0.82 5.90
C VAL A 14 -1.54 2.11 5.34
N PHE A 15 -1.85 3.07 6.21
CA PHE A 15 -2.39 4.37 5.78
C PHE A 15 -1.40 5.14 4.90
N ILE A 16 -0.11 5.16 5.25
CA ILE A 16 0.93 5.79 4.42
C ILE A 16 1.02 5.11 3.05
N ASN A 17 1.01 3.77 2.99
CA ASN A 17 1.07 3.03 1.73
C ASN A 17 -0.19 3.26 0.88
N PHE A 18 -1.35 3.47 1.50
CA PHE A 18 -2.57 3.90 0.83
C PHE A 18 -2.39 5.28 0.18
N LEU A 19 -1.76 6.24 0.87
CA LEU A 19 -1.43 7.53 0.27
C LEU A 19 -0.44 7.40 -0.90
N PHE A 20 0.55 6.50 -0.80
CA PHE A 20 1.47 6.21 -1.91
C PHE A 20 0.75 5.73 -3.17
N TYR A 21 -0.30 4.94 -3.04
CA TYR A 21 -1.12 4.56 -4.18
C TYR A 21 -1.76 5.78 -4.87
N PHE A 22 -2.33 6.73 -4.12
CA PHE A 22 -2.88 7.95 -4.73
C PHE A 22 -1.82 8.79 -5.42
N VAL A 23 -0.63 8.90 -4.82
CA VAL A 23 0.51 9.58 -5.44
C VAL A 23 0.92 8.89 -6.74
N ALA A 24 0.97 7.56 -6.77
CA ALA A 24 1.31 6.78 -7.96
C ALA A 24 0.30 6.94 -9.11
N LEU A 25 -0.96 7.30 -8.82
CA LEU A 25 -1.96 7.59 -9.84
C LEU A 25 -1.83 8.98 -10.47
N VAL A 26 -1.19 9.94 -9.80
CA VAL A 26 -0.97 11.29 -10.34
C VAL A 26 -0.26 11.28 -11.70
N PRO A 27 0.88 10.58 -11.89
CA PRO A 27 1.54 10.53 -13.19
C PRO A 27 0.70 9.82 -14.27
N VAL A 28 -0.13 8.82 -13.90
CA VAL A 28 -1.05 8.15 -14.84
C VAL A 28 -2.07 9.15 -15.37
N ARG A 29 -2.74 9.89 -14.46
CA ARG A 29 -3.74 10.91 -14.84
C ARG A 29 -3.12 12.03 -15.66
N ARG A 30 -1.89 12.43 -15.35
CA ARG A 30 -1.14 13.40 -16.16
C ARG A 30 -0.89 12.87 -17.57
N ALA A 31 -0.53 11.59 -17.71
CA ALA A 31 -0.28 10.98 -19.01
C ALA A 31 -1.55 10.94 -19.87
N GLN A 32 -2.69 10.60 -19.26
CA GLN A 32 -4.00 10.60 -19.92
C GLN A 32 -4.42 12.02 -20.32
N ALA A 33 -4.24 13.01 -19.44
CA ALA A 33 -4.60 14.40 -19.71
C ALA A 33 -3.76 15.05 -20.82
N LEU A 34 -2.57 14.52 -21.10
CA LEU A 34 -1.69 15.01 -22.17
C LEU A 34 -1.99 14.39 -23.54
N GLN A 35 -2.86 13.38 -23.64
CA GLN A 35 -3.31 12.85 -24.93
C GLN A 35 -4.22 13.86 -25.63
N GLU A 36 -4.17 13.93 -26.96
CA GLU A 36 -4.98 14.87 -27.77
C GLU A 36 -6.49 14.68 -27.55
N GLU A 37 -6.92 13.44 -27.35
CA GLU A 37 -8.31 13.07 -27.08
C GLU A 37 -8.73 13.34 -25.62
N GLY A 38 -7.78 13.69 -24.75
CA GLY A 38 -7.99 13.84 -23.32
C GLY A 38 -8.36 12.53 -22.63
N TYR A 39 -9.17 12.60 -21.57
CA TYR A 39 -9.58 11.44 -20.79
C TYR A 39 -10.75 10.69 -21.47
N ASP A 40 -10.54 9.43 -21.85
CA ASP A 40 -11.53 8.60 -22.54
C ASP A 40 -12.24 7.67 -21.56
N ASN A 41 -13.50 7.99 -21.26
CA ASN A 41 -14.37 7.19 -20.39
C ASN A 41 -15.06 6.02 -21.12
N SER A 42 -15.07 6.02 -22.45
CA SER A 42 -15.76 5.02 -23.24
C SER A 42 -14.92 3.75 -23.37
N ASN A 43 -13.60 3.89 -23.57
CA ASN A 43 -12.68 2.78 -23.74
C ASN A 43 -11.40 2.94 -22.88
N PRO A 44 -11.51 2.96 -21.53
CA PRO A 44 -10.39 3.30 -20.64
C PRO A 44 -9.21 2.33 -20.72
N ARG A 45 -9.47 1.05 -21.03
CA ARG A 45 -8.42 0.03 -21.22
C ARG A 45 -7.58 0.30 -22.46
N ASP A 46 -8.22 0.71 -23.54
CA ASP A 46 -7.51 1.01 -24.78
C ASP A 46 -6.73 2.31 -24.65
N GLN A 47 -7.25 3.27 -23.89
CA GLN A 47 -6.54 4.51 -23.58
C GLN A 47 -5.17 4.25 -22.94
N TYR A 48 -5.10 3.31 -21.98
CA TYR A 48 -3.85 2.93 -21.34
C TYR A 48 -2.81 2.33 -22.32
N ASN A 49 -3.27 1.60 -23.33
CA ASN A 49 -2.38 1.04 -24.37
C ASN A 49 -1.81 2.13 -25.29
N ARG A 50 -2.54 3.24 -25.46
CA ARG A 50 -2.15 4.41 -26.28
C ARG A 50 -1.25 5.40 -25.54
N LEU A 51 -0.96 5.19 -24.25
CA LEU A 51 -0.10 6.10 -23.50
C LEU A 51 1.37 6.04 -23.96
N PRO A 52 2.14 7.14 -23.79
CA PRO A 52 3.58 7.13 -24.01
C PRO A 52 4.26 6.15 -23.04
N ASP A 53 5.49 5.74 -23.35
CA ASP A 53 6.22 4.72 -22.58
C ASP A 53 6.36 5.06 -21.09
N TRP A 54 6.56 6.34 -20.75
CA TRP A 54 6.60 6.78 -19.36
C TRP A 54 5.23 6.66 -18.67
N GLY A 55 4.13 6.87 -19.40
CA GLY A 55 2.76 6.69 -18.90
C GLY A 55 2.43 5.21 -18.67
N LYS A 56 2.90 4.33 -19.57
CA LYS A 56 2.83 2.86 -19.37
C LYS A 56 3.62 2.41 -18.14
N ARG A 57 4.81 2.97 -17.92
CA ARG A 57 5.60 2.73 -16.69
C ARG A 57 4.88 3.24 -15.45
N ALA A 58 4.23 4.40 -15.52
CA ALA A 58 3.44 4.95 -14.41
C ALA A 58 2.26 4.04 -14.05
N ILE A 59 1.58 3.44 -15.04
CA ILE A 59 0.54 2.42 -14.79
C ILE A 59 1.14 1.19 -14.11
N GLY A 60 2.27 0.68 -14.61
CA GLY A 60 2.97 -0.44 -13.99
C GLY A 60 3.30 -0.17 -12.52
N ALA A 61 3.81 1.03 -12.21
CA ALA A 61 4.10 1.46 -10.86
C ALA A 61 2.84 1.57 -9.98
N ALA A 62 1.76 2.14 -10.51
CA ALA A 62 0.48 2.25 -9.78
C ALA A 62 -0.13 0.87 -9.48
N ASN A 63 -0.11 -0.05 -10.44
CA ASN A 63 -0.58 -1.42 -10.27
C ASN A 63 0.27 -2.19 -9.25
N ASN A 64 1.60 -2.10 -9.37
CA ASN A 64 2.51 -2.69 -8.38
C ASN A 64 2.29 -2.09 -6.98
N THR A 65 2.00 -0.78 -6.91
CA THR A 65 1.69 -0.09 -5.65
C THR A 65 0.42 -0.65 -5.03
N PHE A 66 -0.63 -0.82 -5.83
CA PHE A 66 -1.92 -1.36 -5.42
C PHE A 66 -1.83 -2.82 -4.96
N GLU A 67 -1.21 -3.70 -5.75
CA GLU A 67 -1.04 -5.12 -5.41
C GLU A 67 -0.32 -5.28 -4.07
N GLY A 68 0.80 -4.57 -3.89
CA GLY A 68 1.53 -4.61 -2.64
C GLY A 68 0.73 -4.03 -1.47
N LEU A 69 -0.08 -2.98 -1.69
CA LEU A 69 -0.98 -2.45 -0.66
C LEU A 69 -2.00 -3.48 -0.19
N VAL A 70 -2.61 -4.23 -1.12
CA VAL A 70 -3.60 -5.26 -0.77
C VAL A 70 -2.96 -6.35 0.09
N PHE A 71 -1.84 -6.95 -0.37
CA PHE A 71 -1.17 -8.01 0.39
C PHE A 71 -0.64 -7.52 1.74
N PHE A 72 -0.04 -6.33 1.78
CA PHE A 72 0.46 -5.74 3.02
C PHE A 72 -0.66 -5.45 4.02
N SER A 73 -1.78 -4.90 3.55
CA SER A 73 -2.94 -4.62 4.41
C SER A 73 -3.49 -5.90 5.01
N ILE A 74 -3.67 -6.96 4.21
CA ILE A 74 -4.15 -8.27 4.69
C ILE A 74 -3.23 -8.81 5.79
N ALA A 75 -1.91 -8.71 5.63
CA ALA A 75 -0.95 -9.15 6.63
C ALA A 75 -1.08 -8.36 7.96
N VAL A 76 -1.20 -7.03 7.89
CA VAL A 76 -1.40 -6.18 9.07
C VAL A 76 -2.73 -6.46 9.75
N PHE A 77 -3.82 -6.65 8.99
CA PHE A 77 -5.12 -7.04 9.54
C PHE A 77 -5.07 -8.41 10.20
N MET A 78 -4.40 -9.40 9.60
CA MET A 78 -4.24 -10.73 10.20
C MET A 78 -3.45 -10.66 11.52
N TYR A 79 -2.39 -9.85 11.55
CA TYR A 79 -1.63 -9.58 12.77
C TYR A 79 -2.50 -8.94 13.86
N ALA A 80 -3.24 -7.88 13.53
CA ALA A 80 -4.14 -7.22 14.46
C ALA A 80 -5.28 -8.12 14.94
N PHE A 81 -5.83 -8.96 14.05
CA PHE A 81 -6.87 -9.92 14.39
C PHE A 81 -6.35 -11.02 15.34
N SER A 82 -5.15 -11.55 15.09
CA SER A 82 -4.49 -12.51 16.00
C SER A 82 -4.24 -11.91 17.39
N HIS A 83 -3.85 -10.62 17.44
CA HIS A 83 -3.68 -9.87 18.69
C HIS A 83 -5.01 -9.70 19.43
N MET A 84 -6.06 -9.29 18.72
CA MET A 84 -7.40 -9.10 19.27
C MET A 84 -8.00 -10.41 19.80
N LEU A 85 -7.85 -11.51 19.06
CA LEU A 85 -8.41 -12.81 19.44
C LEU A 85 -7.70 -13.44 20.65
N SER A 86 -6.56 -12.87 21.11
CA SER A 86 -5.78 -13.37 22.25
C SER A 86 -5.61 -14.89 22.21
N LEU A 87 -5.26 -15.45 21.04
CA LEU A 87 -4.70 -16.80 20.94
C LEU A 87 -3.31 -16.75 21.60
N ASN A 88 -3.29 -16.76 22.94
CA ASN A 88 -2.14 -16.50 23.79
C ASN A 88 -1.62 -17.80 24.46
N PRO A 89 -0.71 -18.56 23.82
CA PRO A 89 0.03 -19.61 24.51
C PRO A 89 1.40 -19.19 25.09
N PHE A 90 1.91 -17.97 24.84
CA PHE A 90 3.29 -17.59 25.24
C PHE A 90 3.41 -16.15 25.78
N GLY A 91 3.06 -15.96 27.06
CA GLY A 91 3.31 -14.72 27.81
C GLY A 91 4.79 -14.50 28.10
N ASN A 92 5.43 -13.66 27.26
CA ASN A 92 6.74 -12.96 27.35
C ASN A 92 7.34 -12.76 25.94
N LYS A 93 6.90 -13.54 24.94
CA LYS A 93 7.34 -13.39 23.53
C LYS A 93 6.72 -12.18 22.81
N TYR A 94 5.73 -11.55 23.42
CA TYR A 94 4.89 -10.54 22.77
C TYR A 94 5.67 -9.29 22.34
N ASN A 95 6.55 -8.78 23.20
CA ASN A 95 7.34 -7.57 22.94
C ASN A 95 8.28 -7.72 21.73
N ASN A 96 8.87 -8.91 21.53
CA ASN A 96 9.78 -9.17 20.41
C ASN A 96 9.02 -9.29 19.08
N ILE A 97 7.81 -9.86 19.12
CA ILE A 97 6.95 -10.00 17.93
C ILE A 97 6.42 -8.63 17.51
N GLU A 98 5.95 -7.81 18.46
CA GLU A 98 5.54 -6.42 18.22
C GLU A 98 6.69 -5.58 17.64
N MET A 99 7.87 -5.65 18.24
CA MET A 99 9.06 -4.93 17.75
C MET A 99 9.43 -5.37 16.34
N THR A 100 9.40 -6.68 16.05
CA THR A 100 9.68 -7.23 14.73
C THR A 100 8.64 -6.77 13.69
N ALA A 101 7.34 -6.82 14.03
CA ALA A 101 6.27 -6.38 13.15
C ALA A 101 6.41 -4.89 12.81
N ASN A 102 6.73 -4.05 13.79
CA ASN A 102 6.96 -2.61 13.61
C ASN A 102 8.14 -2.36 12.67
N ILE A 103 9.27 -3.03 12.89
CA ILE A 103 10.46 -2.91 12.03
C ILE A 103 10.13 -3.33 10.59
N LEU A 104 9.47 -4.47 10.40
CA LEU A 104 9.09 -4.95 9.06
C LEU A 104 8.15 -3.99 8.34
N CYS A 105 7.19 -3.40 9.05
CA CYS A 105 6.28 -2.40 8.47
C CYS A 105 7.05 -1.15 8.02
N VAL A 106 7.97 -0.63 8.84
CA VAL A 106 8.78 0.54 8.48
C VAL A 106 9.70 0.23 7.30
N VAL A 107 10.38 -0.92 7.31
CA VAL A 107 11.23 -1.36 6.19
C VAL A 107 10.42 -1.48 4.91
N TYR A 108 9.21 -2.05 4.97
CA TYR A 108 8.31 -2.11 3.82
C TYR A 108 8.00 -0.71 3.28
N ILE A 109 7.66 0.27 4.14
CA ILE A 109 7.38 1.64 3.68
C ILE A 109 8.59 2.29 3.02
N VAL A 110 9.78 2.16 3.62
CA VAL A 110 11.01 2.70 3.03
C VAL A 110 11.32 2.05 1.68
N SER A 111 11.14 0.74 1.56
CA SER A 111 11.36 0.00 0.29
C SER A 111 10.39 0.36 -0.83
N ARG A 112 9.31 1.11 -0.55
CA ARG A 112 8.36 1.59 -1.56
C ARG A 112 8.69 2.97 -2.08
N VAL A 113 9.56 3.69 -1.39
CA VAL A 113 10.03 5.02 -1.78
C VAL A 113 11.30 4.93 -2.64
N CYS A 114 12.17 3.95 -2.33
CA CYS A 114 13.40 3.65 -3.06
C CYS A 114 13.14 2.77 -4.29
#